data_AF-A0A916N2C9-F1
#
_entry.id   AF-A0A916N2C9-F1
#
_cell.length_a   1.000
_cell.length_b   1.000
_cell.length_c   1.000
_cell.angle_alpha   90.00
_cell.angle_beta   90.00
_cell.angle_gamma   90.00
#
_symmetry.space_group_name_H-M   'P 1'
#
loop_
_entity.id
_entity.type
_entity.pdbx_description
1 polymer ?
#
loop_
_entity_poly.entity_id
_entity_poly.type
_entity_poly.pdbx_seq_one_letter_code
_entity_poly.pdbx_strand_id
1 'polypeptide(L)'
;MAIRSLASHSTSQLRRLIGQMQAEVDALEHLSAPDPDTQSRLGYATARLRDGIEAVEDALQSLRALQQVRPSAMKAKRGPRVA
;
A
#
# COMPACT_ATOMS: atom_id res chain seq x y z
N MET A 1 -21.80 -5.23 9.86
CA MET A 1 -20.50 -5.93 9.70
C MET A 1 -19.87 -5.76 8.32
N ALA A 2 -20.60 -5.41 7.25
CA ALA A 2 -20.09 -5.38 5.87
C ALA A 2 -18.90 -4.43 5.59
N ILE A 3 -18.90 -3.20 6.15
CA ILE A 3 -17.87 -2.19 5.84
C ILE A 3 -16.47 -2.61 6.34
N ARG A 4 -16.39 -3.26 7.52
CA ARG A 4 -15.13 -3.78 8.06
C ARG A 4 -14.59 -4.96 7.23
N SER A 5 -15.49 -5.81 6.73
CA SER A 5 -15.12 -6.94 5.86
C SER A 5 -14.54 -6.46 4.53
N LEU A 6 -15.12 -5.43 3.92
CA LEU A 6 -14.65 -4.88 2.64
C LEU A 6 -13.28 -4.19 2.77
N ALA A 7 -13.10 -3.39 3.83
CA ALA A 7 -11.82 -2.72 4.10
C ALA A 7 -10.70 -3.71 4.43
N SER A 8 -11.01 -4.77 5.20
CA SER A 8 -10.07 -5.85 5.50
C SER A 8 -9.66 -6.62 4.24
N HIS A 9 -10.63 -6.95 3.39
CA HIS A 9 -10.39 -7.63 2.12
C HIS A 9 -9.51 -6.80 1.17
N SER A 10 -9.84 -5.53 0.95
CA SER A 10 -9.05 -4.62 0.11
C SER A 10 -7.62 -4.45 0.64
N THR A 11 -7.44 -4.31 1.95
CA THR A 11 -6.10 -4.21 2.56
C THR A 11 -5.30 -5.51 2.39
N SER A 12 -5.95 -6.67 2.47
CA SER A 12 -5.29 -7.95 2.24
C SER A 12 -4.87 -8.16 0.78
N GLN A 13 -5.67 -7.67 -0.16
CA GLN A 13 -5.36 -7.70 -1.59
C GLN A 13 -4.19 -6.77 -1.91
N LEU A 14 -4.17 -5.55 -1.39
CA LEU A 14 -3.08 -4.59 -1.59
C LEU A 14 -1.74 -5.14 -1.09
N ARG A 15 -1.74 -5.81 0.06
CA ARG A 15 -0.53 -6.46 0.60
C ARG A 15 -0.01 -7.59 -0.29
N ARG A 16 -0.90 -8.38 -0.91
CA ARG A 16 -0.47 -9.42 -1.84
C ARG A 16 0.17 -8.80 -3.08
N LEU A 17 -0.43 -7.74 -3.62
CA LEU A 17 0.12 -7.02 -4.77
C LEU A 17 1.49 -6.42 -4.45
N ILE A 18 1.66 -5.83 -3.26
CA ILE A 18 2.96 -5.33 -2.81
C ILE A 18 4.01 -6.45 -2.76
N GLY A 19 3.66 -7.60 -2.18
CA GLY A 19 4.58 -8.75 -2.15
C GLY A 19 4.96 -9.27 -3.55
N GLN A 20 4.01 -9.23 -4.50
CA GLN A 20 4.29 -9.56 -5.91
C GLN A 20 5.22 -8.53 -6.54
N MET A 21 4.98 -7.23 -6.33
CA MET A 21 5.84 -6.16 -6.84
C MET A 21 7.25 -6.22 -6.24
N GLN A 22 7.39 -6.57 -4.95
CA GLN A 22 8.69 -6.79 -4.31
C GLN A 22 9.44 -7.92 -5.00
N ALA A 23 8.79 -9.06 -5.24
CA ALA A 23 9.42 -10.18 -5.94
C ALA A 23 9.82 -9.83 -7.39
N GLU A 24 9.04 -9.01 -8.09
CA GLU A 24 9.39 -8.51 -9.42
C GLU A 24 10.59 -7.56 -9.37
N VAL A 25 10.65 -6.64 -8.41
CA VAL A 25 11.79 -5.74 -8.20
C VAL A 25 13.07 -6.53 -7.87
N ASP A 26 12.97 -7.53 -6.99
CA ASP A 26 14.10 -8.42 -6.68
C ASP A 26 14.59 -9.17 -7.92
N ALA A 27 13.67 -9.61 -8.79
CA ALA A 27 14.03 -10.22 -10.07
C ALA A 27 14.74 -9.24 -11.02
N LEU A 28 14.34 -7.97 -11.03
CA LEU A 28 15.00 -6.91 -11.80
C LEU A 28 16.42 -6.61 -11.27
N GLU A 29 16.65 -6.69 -9.96
CA GLU A 29 17.99 -6.51 -9.36
C GLU A 29 19.00 -7.57 -9.84
N HIS A 30 18.52 -8.75 -10.21
CA HIS A 30 19.35 -9.84 -10.73
C HIS A 30 19.58 -9.76 -12.24
N LEU A 31 18.91 -8.85 -12.96
CA LEU A 31 19.15 -8.65 -14.38
C LEU A 31 20.46 -7.91 -14.61
N SER A 32 21.21 -8.38 -15.61
CA SER A 32 22.42 -7.71 -16.10
C SER A 32 22.21 -7.31 -17.55
N ALA A 33 22.36 -6.02 -17.82
CA ALA A 33 22.39 -5.48 -19.16
C ALA A 33 23.84 -5.50 -19.70
N PRO A 34 24.02 -5.79 -21.00
CA PRO A 34 25.35 -5.83 -21.63
C PRO A 34 25.99 -4.45 -21.78
N ASP A 35 25.17 -3.38 -21.75
CA ASP A 35 25.59 -2.00 -21.90
C ASP A 35 25.54 -1.26 -20.54
N PRO A 36 26.60 -0.52 -20.16
CA PRO A 36 26.67 0.18 -18.88
C PRO A 36 25.60 1.28 -18.71
N ASP A 37 25.16 1.92 -19.80
CA ASP A 37 24.12 2.95 -19.73
C ASP A 37 22.76 2.32 -19.40
N THR A 38 22.42 1.21 -20.06
CA THR A 38 21.22 0.41 -19.78
C THR A 38 21.28 -0.18 -18.37
N GLN A 39 22.45 -0.65 -17.92
CA GLN A 39 22.62 -1.16 -16.56
C GLN A 39 22.36 -0.05 -15.52
N SER A 40 22.87 1.16 -15.78
CA SER A 40 22.66 2.32 -14.90
C SER A 40 21.19 2.74 -14.85
N ARG A 41 20.50 2.74 -16.01
CA ARG A 41 19.07 3.03 -16.11
C ARG A 41 18.21 1.97 -15.41
N LEU A 42 18.57 0.70 -15.54
CA LEU A 42 17.94 -0.41 -14.85
C LEU A 42 18.09 -0.25 -13.33
N GLY A 43 19.30 0.03 -12.84
CA GLY A 43 19.55 0.30 -11.43
C GLY A 43 18.72 1.48 -10.89
N TYR A 44 18.68 2.59 -11.62
CA TYR A 44 17.85 3.75 -11.25
C TYR A 44 16.36 3.42 -11.21
N ALA A 45 15.84 2.73 -12.23
CA ALA A 45 14.43 2.33 -12.28
C ALA A 45 14.06 1.39 -11.14
N THR A 46 14.93 0.43 -10.84
CA THR A 46 14.74 -0.56 -9.77
C THR A 46 14.74 0.12 -8.39
N ALA A 47 15.67 1.05 -8.14
CA ALA A 47 15.70 1.83 -6.91
C ALA A 47 14.41 2.65 -6.74
N ARG A 48 13.96 3.34 -7.80
CA ARG A 48 12.71 4.11 -7.78
C ARG A 48 11.47 3.24 -7.52
N LEU A 49 11.44 2.03 -8.07
CA LEU A 49 10.36 1.08 -7.80
C LEU A 49 10.35 0.65 -6.33
N ARG A 50 11.52 0.42 -5.73
CA ARG A 50 11.67 0.08 -4.31
C ARG A 50 11.15 1.20 -3.41
N ASP A 51 11.55 2.44 -3.66
CA ASP A 51 11.07 3.62 -2.91
C ASP A 51 9.54 3.76 -3.01
N GLY A 52 8.99 3.50 -4.21
CA GLY A 52 7.54 3.53 -4.43
C GLY A 52 6.79 2.46 -3.66
N ILE A 53 7.35 1.25 -3.55
CA ILE A 53 6.77 0.16 -2.75
C ILE A 53 6.75 0.54 -1.27
N GLU A 54 7.87 1.06 -0.74
CA GLU A 54 7.98 1.49 0.66
C GLU A 54 6.94 2.58 0.99
N ALA A 55 6.81 3.58 0.13
CA ALA A 55 5.80 4.64 0.30
C ALA A 55 4.36 4.10 0.34
N VAL A 56 4.05 3.05 -0.44
CA VAL A 56 2.74 2.40 -0.43
C VAL A 56 2.52 1.61 0.86
N GLU A 57 3.55 0.91 1.36
CA GLU A 57 3.49 0.21 2.65
C GLU A 57 3.24 1.17 3.82
N ASP A 58 3.93 2.32 3.83
CA ASP A 58 3.74 3.39 4.81
C ASP A 58 2.32 3.99 4.77
N ALA A 59 1.80 4.23 3.56
CA ALA A 59 0.44 4.70 3.38
C ALA A 59 -0.59 3.69 3.91
N LEU A 60 -0.37 2.39 3.68
CA LEU A 60 -1.22 1.33 4.23
C LEU A 60 -1.15 1.25 5.76
N GLN A 61 0.04 1.42 6.33
CA GLN A 61 0.22 1.47 7.78
C GLN A 61 -0.51 2.68 8.39
N SER A 62 -0.38 3.84 7.77
CA SER A 62 -1.07 5.07 8.15
C SER A 62 -2.59 4.91 8.09
N LEU A 63 -3.11 4.31 7.01
CA LEU A 63 -4.54 4.02 6.86
C LEU A 63 -5.05 3.08 7.97
N ARG A 64 -4.28 2.07 8.35
CA ARG A 64 -4.62 1.16 9.46
C ARG A 64 -4.65 1.88 10.80
N ALA A 65 -3.66 2.74 11.07
CA ALA A 65 -3.64 3.55 12.28
C ALA A 65 -4.90 4.43 12.37
N LEU A 66 -5.28 5.11 11.28
CA LEU A 66 -6.50 5.90 11.21
C LEU A 66 -7.78 5.07 11.42
N GLN A 67 -7.82 3.83 10.91
CA GLN A 67 -8.95 2.91 11.13
C GLN A 67 -9.04 2.43 12.58
N GLN A 68 -7.91 2.20 13.26
CA GLN A 68 -7.86 1.82 14.67
C GLN A 68 -8.21 2.98 15.60
N VAL A 69 -7.77 4.19 15.25
CA VAL A 69 -7.99 5.39 16.05
C VAL A 69 -9.42 5.92 15.93
N ARG A 70 -10.26 5.47 14.99
CA ARG A 70 -11.69 5.84 14.94
C ARG A 70 -12.38 5.45 16.26
N PRO A 71 -12.59 6.39 17.18
CA PRO A 71 -13.32 6.12 18.41
C PRO A 71 -14.80 6.13 18.05
N SER A 72 -15.63 5.62 18.95
CA SER A 72 -17.09 5.72 18.95
C SER A 72 -17.70 7.13 18.77
N ALA A 73 -16.92 8.17 18.44
CA ALA A 73 -17.33 9.54 18.22
C ALA A 73 -18.30 9.73 17.03
N MET A 74 -18.33 8.80 16.06
CA MET A 74 -19.34 8.84 14.98
C MET A 74 -20.73 8.30 15.40
N LYS A 75 -20.97 7.93 16.67
CA LYS A 75 -22.33 7.64 17.16
C LYS A 75 -23.13 8.90 17.56
N ALA A 76 -22.51 10.08 17.60
CA ALA A 76 -23.18 11.30 18.04
C ALA A 76 -23.73 12.14 16.86
N LYS A 77 -24.68 11.59 16.10
CA LYS A 77 -25.68 12.43 15.39
C LYS A 77 -26.94 11.64 15.01
N ARG A 78 -27.61 11.02 15.99
CA ARG A 78 -29.07 10.92 15.89
C ARG A 78 -29.61 12.30 16.26
N GLY A 79 -29.82 13.14 15.25
CA GLY A 79 -30.57 14.38 15.45
C GLY A 79 -31.94 14.06 16.06
N PRO A 80 -32.49 14.92 16.93
CA PRO A 80 -33.84 14.71 17.44
C PRO A 80 -34.80 14.66 16.26
N ARG A 81 -35.56 13.55 16.16
CA ARG A 81 -36.74 13.48 15.30
C ARG A 81 -37.71 14.51 15.86
N VAL A 82 -37.86 15.64 15.16
CA VAL A 82 -38.94 16.58 15.40
C VAL A 82 -40.22 15.89 14.93
N ALA A 83 -41.17 15.73 15.85
CA ALA A 83 -42.55 15.33 15.62
C ALA A 83 -43.45 16.47 16.10
#